data_AF-A0A267T0G0-F1
#
_entry.id   AF-A0A267T0G0-F1
#
_cell.length_a   1.000
_cell.length_b   1.000
_cell.length_c   1.000
_cell.angle_alpha   90.00
_cell.angle_beta   90.00
_cell.angle_gamma   90.00
#
_symmetry.space_group_name_H-M   'P 1'
#
loop_
_entity.id
_entity.type
_entity.pdbx_description
1 polymer ?
#
loop_
_entity_poly.entity_id
_entity_poly.type
_entity_poly.pdbx_seq_one_letter_code
_entity_poly.pdbx_strand_id
1 'polypeptide(L)' 'MYKYRTTIRTKLAQEYQVCLKTFNKVLMRIPNSQFQLDKTRRVLPPKEVEAIINHLGPLND' A
#
# COMPACT_ATOMS: atom_id res chain seq x y z
N MET A 1 -5.32 -16.93 -5.45
CA MET A 1 -6.24 -16.17 -4.56
C MET A 1 -5.41 -15.12 -3.84
N TYR A 2 -5.78 -13.84 -3.93
CA TYR A 2 -5.08 -12.80 -3.17
C TYR A 2 -5.46 -12.91 -1.69
N LYS A 3 -4.46 -12.89 -0.80
CA LYS A 3 -4.69 -13.00 0.65
C LYS A 3 -5.36 -11.74 1.23
N TYR A 4 -5.18 -10.60 0.57
CA TYR A 4 -5.62 -9.29 1.04
C TYR A 4 -6.90 -8.83 0.33
N ARG A 5 -7.67 -7.98 1.02
CA ARG A 5 -8.87 -7.35 0.46
C ARG A 5 -8.52 -5.99 -0.15
N THR A 6 -9.36 -5.53 -1.08
CA THR A 6 -9.34 -4.15 -1.54
C THR A 6 -9.46 -3.21 -0.33
N THR A 7 -8.58 -2.21 -0.25
CA THR A 7 -8.60 -1.23 0.85
C THR A 7 -8.41 0.18 0.32
N ILE A 8 -8.56 1.18 1.18
CA ILE A 8 -8.30 2.58 0.84
C ILE A 8 -6.88 2.92 1.26
N ARG A 9 -6.14 3.65 0.43
CA ARG A 9 -4.75 4.03 0.69
C ARG A 9 -4.55 4.73 2.04
N THR A 10 -5.49 5.59 2.44
CA THR A 10 -5.46 6.25 3.76
C THR A 10 -5.65 5.26 4.90
N LYS A 11 -6.52 4.26 4.74
CA LYS A 11 -6.72 3.20 5.73
C LYS A 11 -5.45 2.36 5.88
N LEU A 12 -4.84 1.97 4.76
CA LEU A 12 -3.58 1.23 4.79
C LEU A 12 -2.46 2.05 5.45
N ALA A 13 -2.37 3.36 5.16
CA ALA A 13 -1.42 4.24 5.85
C ALA A 13 -1.63 4.28 7.38
N GLN A 14 -2.89 4.30 7.84
CA GLN A 14 -3.23 4.23 9.27
C GLN A 14 -2.83 2.90 9.89
N GLU A 15 -3.01 1.77 9.17
CA GLU A 15 -2.58 0.45 9.62
C GLU A 15 -1.05 0.39 9.79
N TYR A 16 -0.29 1.08 8.93
CA TYR A 16 1.16 1.26 9.09
C TYR A 16 1.55 2.35 10.11
N GLN A 17 0.59 2.92 10.84
CA GLN A 17 0.80 4.02 11.81
C GLN A 17 1.57 5.23 11.25
N VAL A 18 1.39 5.52 9.96
CA VAL A 18 2.02 6.67 9.29
C VAL A 18 0.98 7.59 8.65
N CYS A 19 1.30 8.87 8.54
CA CYS A 19 0.46 9.79 7.77
C CYS A 19 0.51 9.47 6.26
N LEU A 20 -0.55 9.83 5.53
CA LEU A 20 -0.66 9.57 4.09
C LEU A 20 0.55 10.13 3.30
N LYS A 21 1.09 11.29 3.71
CA LYS A 21 2.25 11.90 3.05
C LYS A 21 3.50 11.02 3.17
N THR A 22 3.76 10.49 4.36
CA THR A 22 4.87 9.55 4.60
C THR A 22 4.62 8.24 3.86
N PHE A 23 3.39 7.71 3.94
CA PHE A 23 3.03 6.50 3.22
C PHE A 23 3.26 6.61 1.72
N ASN A 24 2.84 7.72 1.09
CA ASN A 24 3.09 7.96 -0.33
C ASN A 24 4.59 7.97 -0.68
N LYS A 25 5.45 8.54 0.18
CA LYS A 25 6.91 8.51 -0.04
C LYS A 25 7.46 7.08 0.03
N VAL A 26 6.93 6.28 0.94
CA VAL A 26 7.28 4.87 1.10
C VAL A 26 6.83 4.08 -0.13
N LEU A 27 5.61 4.30 -0.62
CA LEU A 27 5.09 3.67 -1.84
C LEU A 27 5.92 3.99 -3.09
N MET A 28 6.53 5.19 -3.17
CA MET A 28 7.43 5.57 -4.27
C MET A 28 8.75 4.78 -4.27
N ARG A 29 9.08 4.04 -3.20
CA ARG A 29 10.26 3.16 -3.15
C ARG A 29 9.97 1.76 -3.69
N ILE A 30 8.70 1.39 -3.85
CA ILE A 30 8.32 0.11 -4.43
C ILE A 30 8.65 0.16 -5.93
N PRO A 31 9.30 -0.86 -6.51
CA PRO A 31 9.62 -0.89 -7.92
C PRO A 31 8.38 -0.73 -8.79
N ASN A 32 8.47 0.09 -9.85
CA ASN A 32 7.38 0.30 -10.80
C ASN A 32 6.89 -0.99 -11.48
N SER A 33 7.72 -2.05 -11.52
CA SER A 33 7.33 -3.38 -12.01
C SER A 33 6.35 -4.12 -11.10
N GLN A 34 6.25 -3.71 -9.82
CA GLN A 34 5.41 -4.33 -8.79
C GLN A 34 4.24 -3.44 -8.36
N PHE A 35 4.46 -2.13 -8.31
CA PHE A 35 3.44 -1.16 -7.90
C PHE A 35 3.68 0.18 -8.58
N GLN A 36 2.63 0.75 -9.16
CA GLN A 36 2.67 2.11 -9.73
C GLN A 36 1.75 3.01 -8.91
N LEU A 37 2.34 4.01 -8.25
CA LEU A 37 1.57 4.94 -7.42
C LEU A 37 0.72 5.88 -8.29
N ASP A 38 -0.57 5.61 -8.38
CA ASP A 38 -1.55 6.57 -8.88
C ASP A 38 -2.08 7.44 -7.72
N LYS A 39 -1.69 8.71 -7.71
CA LYS A 39 -2.09 9.67 -6.65
C LYS A 39 -3.58 10.01 -6.68
N THR A 40 -4.24 9.89 -7.83
CA THR A 40 -5.68 10.15 -7.98
C THR A 40 -6.51 8.97 -7.46
N ARG A 41 -5.95 7.77 -7.57
CA ARG A 41 -6.56 6.53 -7.09
C ARG A 41 -6.51 6.44 -5.57
N ARG A 42 -7.69 6.41 -4.94
CA ARG A 42 -7.84 6.23 -3.48
C ARG A 42 -7.91 4.76 -3.07
N VAL A 43 -8.44 3.90 -3.95
CA VAL A 43 -8.72 2.49 -3.68
C VAL A 43 -7.61 1.62 -4.23
N LEU A 44 -6.99 0.84 -3.35
CA LEU A 44 -5.93 -0.13 -3.66
C LEU A 44 -6.56 -1.52 -3.84
N PRO A 45 -6.46 -2.14 -5.02
CA PRO A 45 -6.92 -3.50 -5.26
C PRO A 45 -6.04 -4.52 -4.52
N PRO A 46 -6.52 -5.76 -4.33
CA PRO A 46 -5.83 -6.81 -3.59
C PRO A 46 -4.37 -7.02 -4.00
N LYS A 47 -4.10 -7.03 -5.31
CA LYS A 47 -2.76 -7.19 -5.88
C LYS A 47 -1.79 -6.09 -5.46
N GLU A 48 -2.26 -4.85 -5.42
CA GLU A 48 -1.43 -3.71 -4.99
C GLU A 48 -1.21 -3.73 -3.48
N VAL A 49 -2.24 -4.07 -2.70
CA VAL A 49 -2.12 -4.23 -1.25
C VAL A 49 -1.09 -5.31 -0.91
N GLU A 50 -1.13 -6.44 -1.63
CA GLU A 50 -0.15 -7.51 -1.49
C GLU A 50 1.28 -7.06 -1.83
N ALA A 51 1.47 -6.33 -2.94
CA ALA A 51 2.78 -5.80 -3.31
C ALA A 51 3.34 -4.83 -2.24
N ILE A 52 2.48 -3.99 -1.68
CA ILE A 52 2.84 -3.06 -0.61
C ILE A 52 3.25 -3.83 0.65
N ILE A 53 2.45 -4.79 1.09
CA ILE A 53 2.76 -5.58 2.30
C ILE A 53 4.01 -6.45 2.11
N ASN A 54 4.20 -7.02 0.93
CA ASN A 54 5.43 -7.78 0.63
C ASN A 54 6.68 -6.89 0.66
N HIS A 55 6.58 -5.61 0.30
CA HIS A 55 7.71 -4.69 0.31
C HIS A 55 7.96 -4.05 1.68
N LEU A 56 6.89 -3.71 2.42
CA LEU A 56 6.98 -3.02 3.71
C LEU A 56 7.05 -3.96 4.91
N GLY A 57 6.73 -5.24 4.70
CA GLY A 57 6.54 -6.22 5.76
C GLY A 57 5.08 -6.30 6.21
N PRO A 58 4.72 -7.37 6.94
CA PRO A 58 3.40 -7.52 7.51
C PRO A 58 3.09 -6.34 8.44
N LEU A 59 1.82 -5.96 8.51
CA LEU A 59 1.31 -5.09 9.56
C LEU A 59 1.60 -5.80 10.89
N ASN A 60 2.48 -5.22 11.72
CA ASN A 60 2.73 -5.75 13.05
C ASN A 60 1.41 -5.66 13.83
N ASP A 61 1.03 -6.79 14.41
CA ASP A 61 -0.13 -6.97 15.31
C ASP A 61 0.05 -6.15 16.60
#